data_AF-A0A7C3AQ14-F1
#
_entry.id   AF-A0A7C3AQ14-F1
#
_cell.length_a   1.000
_cell.length_b   1.000
_cell.length_c   1.000
_cell.angle_alpha   90.00
_cell.angle_beta   90.00
_cell.angle_gamma   90.00
#
_symmetry.space_group_name_H-M   'P 1'
#
loop_
_entity.id
_entity.type
_entity.pdbx_description
1 polymer ?
#
loop_
_entity_poly.entity_id
_entity_poly.type
_entity_poly.pdbx_seq_one_letter_code
_entity_poly.pdbx_strand_id
1 'polypeptide(L)'
;MNEVFGIPMSSLATVLAVAFFFCLAISGAIWVRRPILARIGMRNIPRRRVQTALVIVGLMLSTLIFAAALTTGTTLNRSITSEVYRLSGDVDELVVPSGGESEFAGPSPGVTFPEDVTATIRQVAAEEPLIDAVIPALWQPVPALNPRTGLSEPVVNLIGLDATAIESIGGLRDVDGQPIDLAGLPQDGVVLGESTAQQLDAQVGDRLTLYVESTTVDVNVAAIAPDWVLTGTLSTGGESGLAMPLVRAQELLGRPGEVSFIAVSNRGDARGGLQHSEEVTARLNQALEGTPYRAIPVKQRSVEQAEQAGESFASFFLIFGLFSVAAGLLLIFLIFALLAAERKPEMGTLRALGMKRRHLVAVFLLEGLGYNLIAALVGAVLGALVAFGIAGIMAQLIGEFLAIEPAWRPRDLVVAYTLGVVVTFLTVAVAAWRVSRLNIVSAVRDLPEPSLP
;
A
#
# COMPACT_ATOMS: atom_id res chain seq x y z
N MET A 1 -0.08 3.50 3.23
CA MET A 1 0.80 4.60 3.62
C MET A 1 0.41 5.17 4.96
N ASN A 2 1.17 4.78 5.95
CA ASN A 2 1.13 5.31 7.30
C ASN A 2 2.27 6.31 7.50
N GLU A 3 3.34 6.22 6.71
CA GLU A 3 4.47 7.16 6.71
C GLU A 3 4.81 7.70 5.31
N VAL A 4 5.47 8.85 5.30
CA VAL A 4 6.07 9.50 4.11
C VAL A 4 7.47 9.95 4.51
N PHE A 5 8.53 9.41 3.88
CA PHE A 5 9.92 9.70 4.25
C PHE A 5 10.24 9.49 5.75
N GLY A 6 9.66 8.45 6.36
CA GLY A 6 9.81 8.15 7.80
C GLY A 6 9.07 9.11 8.74
N ILE A 7 8.16 9.93 8.20
CA ILE A 7 7.30 10.82 8.99
C ILE A 7 5.89 10.25 9.00
N PRO A 8 5.28 10.01 10.18
CA PRO A 8 3.90 9.56 10.28
C PRO A 8 2.93 10.53 9.58
N MET A 9 2.03 9.98 8.78
CA MET A 9 1.02 10.74 8.03
C MET A 9 0.10 11.56 8.95
N SER A 10 -0.13 11.11 10.19
CA SER A 10 -0.88 11.87 11.20
C SER A 10 -0.15 13.13 11.64
N SER A 11 1.16 13.02 11.91
CA SER A 11 2.05 14.14 12.24
C SER A 11 2.14 15.11 11.07
N LEU A 12 2.37 14.60 9.86
CA LEU A 12 2.42 15.41 8.64
C LEU A 12 1.10 16.15 8.41
N ALA A 13 -0.04 15.47 8.52
CA ALA A 13 -1.36 16.08 8.37
C ALA A 13 -1.59 17.19 9.40
N THR A 14 -1.14 17.00 10.65
CA THR A 14 -1.28 18.00 11.70
C THR A 14 -0.44 19.23 11.42
N VAL A 15 0.83 19.06 11.04
CA VAL A 15 1.73 20.17 10.67
C VAL A 15 1.20 20.93 9.46
N LEU A 16 0.74 20.22 8.43
CA LEU A 16 0.15 20.82 7.24
C LEU A 16 -1.17 21.51 7.52
N ALA A 17 -2.01 20.97 8.40
CA ALA A 17 -3.23 21.63 8.83
C ALA A 17 -2.92 22.95 9.56
N VAL A 18 -1.95 22.95 10.47
CA VAL A 18 -1.51 24.18 11.16
C VAL A 18 -0.99 25.21 10.16
N ALA A 19 -0.13 24.80 9.22
CA ALA A 19 0.39 25.69 8.18
C ALA A 19 -0.71 26.22 7.25
N PHE A 20 -1.66 25.38 6.87
CA PHE A 20 -2.82 25.74 6.06
C PHE A 20 -3.71 26.76 6.76
N PHE A 21 -4.10 26.51 8.02
CA PHE A 21 -4.89 27.45 8.80
C PHE A 21 -4.13 28.73 9.08
N PHE A 22 -2.81 28.69 9.23
CA PHE A 22 -1.98 29.89 9.33
C PHE A 22 -2.02 30.72 8.04
N CYS A 23 -1.92 30.10 6.86
CA CYS A 23 -2.06 30.79 5.57
C CYS A 23 -3.46 31.42 5.42
N LEU A 24 -4.51 30.69 5.80
CA LEU A 24 -5.88 31.19 5.82
C LEU A 24 -6.06 32.33 6.82
N ALA A 25 -5.50 32.22 8.02
CA ALA A 25 -5.60 33.24 9.06
C ALA A 25 -4.89 34.54 8.65
N ILE A 26 -3.71 34.46 8.02
CA ILE A 26 -3.02 35.63 7.47
C ILE A 26 -3.90 36.32 6.43
N SER A 27 -4.39 35.57 5.45
CA SER A 27 -5.25 36.11 4.40
C SER A 27 -6.58 36.65 4.95
N GLY A 28 -7.21 35.95 5.88
CA GLY A 28 -8.42 36.37 6.56
C GLY A 28 -8.22 37.64 7.38
N ALA A 29 -7.10 37.76 8.11
CA ALA A 29 -6.75 38.97 8.84
C ALA A 29 -6.55 40.17 7.91
N ILE A 30 -5.91 39.97 6.75
CA ILE A 30 -5.80 41.01 5.71
C ILE A 30 -7.19 41.38 5.20
N TRP A 31 -8.06 40.40 4.95
CA TRP A 31 -9.41 40.60 4.46
C TRP A 31 -10.26 41.45 5.42
N VAL A 32 -10.29 41.09 6.70
CA VAL A 32 -11.08 41.79 7.73
C VAL A 32 -10.52 43.17 8.02
N ARG A 33 -9.20 43.29 8.22
CA ARG A 33 -8.58 44.58 8.56
C ARG A 33 -8.56 45.55 7.38
N ARG A 34 -8.60 45.05 6.14
CA ARG A 34 -8.44 45.85 4.90
C ARG A 34 -9.36 45.38 3.78
N PRO A 35 -10.68 45.59 3.92
CA PRO A 35 -11.68 45.07 2.99
C PRO A 35 -11.53 45.63 1.57
N ILE A 36 -10.98 46.84 1.42
CA ILE A 36 -10.73 47.45 0.10
C ILE A 36 -9.68 46.65 -0.68
N LEU A 37 -8.59 46.23 -0.03
CA LEU A 37 -7.53 45.45 -0.69
C LEU A 37 -8.05 44.07 -1.13
N ALA A 38 -8.86 43.43 -0.28
CA ALA A 38 -9.50 42.16 -0.61
C ALA A 38 -10.46 42.28 -1.79
N ARG A 39 -11.28 43.33 -1.81
CA ARG A 39 -12.20 43.59 -2.93
C ARG A 39 -11.47 43.86 -4.24
N ILE A 40 -10.30 44.49 -4.20
CA ILE A 40 -9.45 44.70 -5.39
C ILE A 40 -8.90 43.38 -5.90
N GLY A 41 -8.29 42.55 -5.03
CA GLY A 41 -7.72 41.26 -5.44
C GLY A 41 -8.76 40.28 -6.00
N MET A 42 -9.89 40.13 -5.31
CA MET A 42 -10.91 39.15 -5.70
C MET A 42 -11.71 39.54 -6.94
N ARG A 43 -11.86 40.84 -7.24
CA ARG A 43 -12.56 41.29 -8.44
C ARG A 43 -11.82 40.93 -9.73
N ASN A 44 -10.54 40.61 -9.67
CA ASN A 44 -9.74 40.29 -10.85
C ASN A 44 -9.96 38.85 -11.34
N ILE A 45 -10.30 37.93 -10.44
CA ILE A 45 -10.55 36.51 -10.73
C ILE A 45 -11.61 36.34 -11.85
N PRO A 46 -12.84 36.87 -11.75
CA PRO A 46 -13.84 36.65 -12.80
C PRO A 46 -13.61 37.51 -14.06
N ARG A 47 -12.79 38.56 -13.99
CA ARG A 47 -12.61 39.52 -15.09
C ARG A 47 -11.67 39.02 -16.19
N ARG A 48 -10.73 38.12 -15.86
CA ARG A 48 -9.69 37.65 -16.80
C ARG A 48 -9.67 36.14 -16.95
N ARG A 49 -10.76 35.59 -17.49
CA ARG A 49 -11.04 34.13 -17.55
C ARG A 49 -9.89 33.28 -18.10
N VAL A 50 -9.22 33.71 -19.18
CA VAL A 50 -8.09 32.97 -19.78
C VAL A 50 -6.88 32.93 -18.86
N GLN A 51 -6.51 34.08 -18.27
CA GLN A 51 -5.38 34.15 -17.33
C GLN A 51 -5.69 33.36 -16.06
N THR A 52 -6.92 33.47 -15.54
CA THR A 52 -7.39 32.68 -14.41
C THR A 52 -7.32 31.18 -14.70
N ALA A 53 -7.75 30.73 -15.87
CA ALA A 53 -7.65 29.32 -16.25
C ALA A 53 -6.17 28.87 -16.32
N LEU A 54 -5.29 29.66 -16.94
CA LEU A 54 -3.87 29.35 -17.04
C LEU A 54 -3.19 29.28 -15.66
N VAL A 55 -3.51 30.22 -14.76
CA VAL A 55 -3.05 30.21 -13.37
C VAL A 55 -3.55 28.96 -12.67
N ILE A 56 -4.84 28.67 -12.74
CA ILE A 56 -5.43 27.49 -12.08
C ILE A 56 -4.75 26.22 -12.57
N VAL A 57 -4.52 26.04 -13.88
CA VAL A 57 -3.82 24.87 -14.42
C VAL A 57 -2.40 24.73 -13.85
N GLY A 58 -1.65 25.83 -13.78
CA GLY A 58 -0.31 25.83 -13.18
C GLY A 58 -0.31 25.51 -11.68
N LEU A 59 -1.22 26.13 -10.91
CA LEU A 59 -1.38 25.89 -9.46
C LEU A 59 -1.89 24.47 -9.16
N MET A 60 -2.72 23.93 -10.04
CA MET A 60 -3.32 22.61 -9.91
C MET A 60 -2.29 21.50 -10.04
N LEU A 61 -1.27 21.69 -10.89
CA LEU A 61 -0.28 20.67 -11.22
C LEU A 61 0.42 20.11 -9.98
N SER A 62 0.83 20.97 -9.04
CA SER A 62 1.50 20.54 -7.80
C SER A 62 0.61 19.62 -6.96
N THR A 63 -0.63 20.05 -6.72
CA THR A 63 -1.61 19.30 -5.93
C THR A 63 -2.02 18.01 -6.62
N LEU A 64 -2.14 18.03 -7.95
CA LEU A 64 -2.41 16.86 -8.78
C LEU A 64 -1.32 15.81 -8.61
N ILE A 65 -0.05 16.21 -8.70
CA ILE A 65 1.08 15.28 -8.55
C ILE A 65 1.10 14.68 -7.14
N PHE A 66 0.91 15.49 -6.10
CA PHE A 66 0.85 14.98 -4.71
C PHE A 66 -0.31 14.01 -4.51
N ALA A 67 -1.52 14.35 -4.99
CA ALA A 67 -2.67 13.49 -4.86
C ALA A 67 -2.51 12.18 -5.66
N ALA A 68 -1.95 12.25 -6.87
CA ALA A 68 -1.66 11.07 -7.67
C ALA A 68 -0.65 10.16 -6.96
N ALA A 69 0.47 10.70 -6.49
CA ALA A 69 1.51 9.93 -5.82
C ALA A 69 1.01 9.27 -4.52
N LEU A 70 0.29 9.99 -3.67
CA LEU A 70 -0.25 9.43 -2.42
C LEU A 70 -1.33 8.36 -2.70
N THR A 71 -2.22 8.61 -3.66
CA THR A 71 -3.28 7.65 -4.03
C THR A 71 -2.70 6.38 -4.66
N THR A 72 -1.69 6.52 -5.53
CA THR A 72 -0.94 5.37 -6.08
C THR A 72 -0.26 4.58 -4.98
N GLY A 73 0.39 5.26 -4.02
CA GLY A 73 1.00 4.60 -2.86
C GLY A 73 -0.01 3.83 -2.01
N THR A 74 -1.19 4.40 -1.76
CA THR A 74 -2.27 3.72 -1.04
C THR A 74 -2.86 2.55 -1.82
N THR A 75 -3.00 2.67 -3.13
CA THR A 75 -3.40 1.56 -4.02
C THR A 75 -2.42 0.40 -3.95
N LEU A 76 -1.13 0.70 -4.09
CA LEU A 76 -0.10 -0.34 -4.07
C LEU A 76 0.00 -1.01 -2.69
N ASN A 77 0.00 -0.22 -1.61
CA ASN A 77 -0.07 -0.75 -0.26
C ASN A 77 -1.28 -1.66 -0.08
N ARG A 78 -2.47 -1.27 -0.55
CA ARG A 78 -3.65 -2.12 -0.42
C ARG A 78 -3.50 -3.41 -1.22
N SER A 79 -2.97 -3.34 -2.43
CA SER A 79 -2.77 -4.50 -3.31
C SER A 79 -1.78 -5.51 -2.71
N ILE A 80 -0.62 -5.05 -2.22
CA ILE A 80 0.38 -5.95 -1.62
C ILE A 80 -0.14 -6.51 -0.29
N THR A 81 -0.76 -5.68 0.56
CA THR A 81 -1.31 -6.19 1.83
C THR A 81 -2.51 -7.13 1.61
N SER A 82 -3.36 -6.89 0.60
CA SER A 82 -4.47 -7.81 0.31
C SER A 82 -3.98 -9.15 -0.21
N GLU A 83 -2.89 -9.18 -0.98
CA GLU A 83 -2.19 -10.39 -1.36
C GLU A 83 -1.72 -11.19 -0.13
N VAL A 84 -1.08 -10.52 0.84
CA VAL A 84 -0.66 -11.15 2.09
C VAL A 84 -1.85 -11.73 2.85
N TYR A 85 -2.96 -10.98 2.96
CA TYR A 85 -4.16 -11.49 3.63
C TYR A 85 -4.79 -12.67 2.90
N ARG A 86 -4.76 -12.69 1.56
CA ARG A 86 -5.27 -13.80 0.76
C ARG A 86 -4.41 -15.05 0.98
N LEU A 87 -3.09 -14.90 0.88
CA LEU A 87 -2.14 -16.00 1.03
C LEU A 87 -2.03 -16.53 2.46
N SER A 88 -2.10 -15.68 3.49
CA SER A 88 -2.05 -16.14 4.88
C SER A 88 -3.41 -16.68 5.34
N GLY A 89 -4.52 -16.20 4.77
CA GLY A 89 -5.87 -16.52 5.23
C GLY A 89 -6.00 -16.32 6.73
N ASP A 90 -6.51 -17.33 7.44
CA ASP A 90 -6.70 -17.29 8.88
C ASP A 90 -5.45 -17.71 9.69
N VAL A 91 -4.34 -18.07 9.03
CA VAL A 91 -3.08 -18.42 9.72
C VAL A 91 -2.30 -17.16 10.08
N ASP A 92 -2.10 -16.91 11.37
CA ASP A 92 -1.45 -15.71 11.90
C ASP A 92 0.02 -15.98 12.30
N GLU A 93 0.26 -17.06 13.04
CA GLU A 93 1.59 -17.45 13.51
C GLU A 93 2.02 -18.81 12.95
N LEU A 94 3.33 -18.97 12.81
CA LEU A 94 3.97 -20.25 12.55
C LEU A 94 4.95 -20.57 13.67
N VAL A 95 4.87 -21.79 14.20
CA VAL A 95 5.90 -22.33 15.09
C VAL A 95 6.97 -23.00 14.25
N VAL A 96 8.21 -22.51 14.39
CA VAL A 96 9.39 -22.94 13.64
C VAL A 96 10.56 -23.18 14.60
N PRO A 97 11.63 -23.89 14.20
CA PRO A 97 12.83 -24.02 15.01
C PRO A 97 13.50 -22.66 15.27
N SER A 98 13.99 -22.47 16.49
CA SER A 98 14.69 -21.28 16.96
C SER A 98 16.11 -21.12 16.40
N GLY A 99 16.69 -22.20 15.86
CA GLY A 99 18.11 -22.27 15.46
C GLY A 99 18.47 -21.84 14.03
N GLY A 100 17.49 -21.41 13.21
CA GLY A 100 17.77 -20.93 11.85
C GLY A 100 18.27 -19.48 11.84
N GLU A 101 19.42 -19.23 11.20
CA GLU A 101 19.92 -17.88 10.87
C GLU A 101 19.07 -17.16 9.80
N SER A 102 18.07 -17.83 9.23
CA SER A 102 17.22 -17.27 8.18
C SER A 102 16.23 -16.25 8.74
N GLU A 103 16.27 -15.03 8.21
CA GLU A 103 15.18 -14.03 8.31
C GLU A 103 13.84 -14.58 7.79
N PHE A 104 13.87 -15.64 6.98
CA PHE A 104 12.71 -16.33 6.45
C PHE A 104 12.09 -17.26 7.51
N ALA A 105 10.87 -16.92 7.94
CA ALA A 105 10.08 -17.63 8.94
C ALA A 105 9.20 -18.72 8.31
N GLY A 106 9.76 -19.50 7.39
CA GLY A 106 9.04 -20.57 6.68
C GLY A 106 9.41 -21.97 7.18
N PRO A 107 8.61 -23.00 6.83
CA PRO A 107 9.00 -24.39 7.06
C PRO A 107 10.32 -24.68 6.34
N SER A 108 11.20 -25.45 6.99
CA SER A 108 12.53 -25.79 6.48
C SER A 108 12.63 -27.28 6.20
N PRO A 109 13.22 -27.71 5.06
CA PRO A 109 13.25 -29.13 4.70
C PRO A 109 14.00 -29.94 5.75
N GLY A 110 13.44 -31.08 6.15
CA GLY A 110 14.06 -31.99 7.13
C GLY A 110 13.92 -31.57 8.59
N VAL A 111 13.18 -30.49 8.88
CA VAL A 111 12.77 -30.15 10.25
C VAL A 111 11.53 -30.95 10.63
N THR A 112 11.56 -31.55 11.81
CA THR A 112 10.42 -32.25 12.40
C THR A 112 10.12 -31.74 13.81
N PHE A 113 8.85 -31.82 14.18
CA PHE A 113 8.34 -31.46 15.48
C PHE A 113 7.92 -32.72 16.24
N PRO A 114 8.45 -32.93 17.46
CA PRO A 114 7.96 -33.95 18.36
C PRO A 114 6.49 -33.74 18.69
N GLU A 115 5.76 -34.83 18.91
CA GLU A 115 4.36 -34.81 19.32
C GLU A 115 4.16 -34.00 20.62
N ASP A 116 5.14 -34.06 21.54
CA ASP A 116 5.15 -33.31 22.81
C ASP A 116 5.02 -31.79 22.62
N VAL A 117 5.66 -31.24 21.59
CA VAL A 117 5.60 -29.80 21.28
C VAL A 117 4.21 -29.43 20.77
N THR A 118 3.66 -30.26 19.90
CA THR A 118 2.28 -30.09 19.38
C THR A 118 1.26 -30.16 20.51
N ALA A 119 1.42 -31.09 21.45
CA ALA A 119 0.56 -31.21 22.62
C ALA A 119 0.64 -29.98 23.53
N THR A 120 1.85 -29.45 23.75
CA THR A 120 2.07 -28.22 24.53
C THR A 120 1.34 -27.03 23.91
N ILE A 121 1.46 -26.83 22.60
CA ILE A 121 0.81 -25.71 21.90
C ILE A 121 -0.72 -25.87 21.93
N ARG A 122 -1.24 -27.09 21.76
CA ARG A 122 -2.68 -27.36 21.91
C ARG A 122 -3.19 -27.05 23.32
N GLN A 123 -2.40 -27.34 24.35
CA GLN A 123 -2.74 -26.98 25.72
C GLN A 123 -2.81 -25.45 25.90
N VAL A 124 -1.82 -24.72 25.39
CA VAL A 124 -1.82 -23.24 25.42
C VAL A 124 -3.05 -22.69 24.71
N ALA A 125 -3.40 -23.23 23.53
CA ALA A 125 -4.59 -22.84 22.79
C ALA A 125 -5.90 -23.13 23.53
N ALA A 126 -5.95 -24.18 24.35
CA ALA A 126 -7.12 -24.46 25.18
C ALA A 126 -7.28 -23.49 26.36
N GLU A 127 -6.17 -22.90 26.83
CA GLU A 127 -6.15 -21.94 27.95
C GLU A 127 -6.31 -20.48 27.48
N GLU A 128 -5.89 -20.17 26.25
CA GLU A 128 -5.88 -18.82 25.70
C GLU A 128 -7.07 -18.58 24.73
N PRO A 129 -8.09 -17.79 25.13
CA PRO A 129 -9.31 -17.60 24.33
C PRO A 129 -9.11 -16.82 23.03
N LEU A 130 -7.92 -16.25 22.82
CA LEU A 130 -7.52 -15.54 21.60
C LEU A 130 -7.07 -16.48 20.48
N ILE A 131 -6.79 -17.75 20.76
CA ILE A 131 -6.40 -18.73 19.75
C ILE A 131 -7.64 -19.48 19.28
N ASP A 132 -7.88 -19.51 17.97
CA ASP A 132 -9.02 -20.23 17.38
C ASP A 132 -8.65 -21.67 17.03
N ALA A 133 -7.45 -21.87 16.46
CA ALA A 133 -6.99 -23.19 16.04
C ALA A 133 -5.47 -23.37 16.05
N VAL A 134 -5.07 -24.63 16.23
CA VAL A 134 -3.68 -25.11 16.10
C VAL A 134 -3.69 -26.22 15.05
N ILE A 135 -2.98 -25.98 13.96
CA ILE A 135 -3.00 -26.82 12.75
C ILE A 135 -1.59 -27.37 12.51
N PRO A 136 -1.32 -28.60 12.97
CA PRO A 136 -0.08 -29.30 12.64
C PRO A 136 -0.07 -29.63 11.14
N ALA A 137 1.04 -29.37 10.48
CA ALA A 137 1.17 -29.60 9.06
C ALA A 137 2.54 -30.21 8.72
N LEU A 138 2.52 -31.13 7.75
CA LEU A 138 3.73 -31.70 7.15
C LEU A 138 3.98 -31.01 5.82
N TRP A 139 5.21 -30.56 5.56
CA TRP A 139 5.55 -29.91 4.30
C TRP A 139 6.78 -30.52 3.66
N GLN A 140 6.69 -30.75 2.35
CA GLN A 140 7.78 -31.24 1.54
C GLN A 140 7.66 -30.70 0.11
N PRO A 141 8.70 -30.07 -0.46
CA PRO A 141 8.71 -29.75 -1.88
C PRO A 141 8.91 -31.03 -2.71
N VAL A 142 8.05 -31.25 -3.70
CA VAL A 142 8.07 -32.39 -4.62
C VAL A 142 7.85 -31.93 -6.07
N PRO A 143 8.58 -32.45 -7.06
CA PRO A 143 8.23 -32.21 -8.46
C PRO A 143 6.90 -32.88 -8.83
N ALA A 144 6.12 -32.22 -9.70
CA ALA A 144 4.88 -32.76 -10.23
C ALA A 144 4.87 -32.69 -11.76
N LEU A 145 4.26 -33.69 -12.38
CA LEU A 145 4.02 -33.76 -13.82
C LEU A 145 2.53 -33.99 -14.05
N ASN A 146 1.94 -33.27 -15.00
CA ASN A 146 0.63 -33.57 -15.54
C ASN A 146 0.80 -34.42 -16.82
N PRO A 147 0.50 -35.73 -16.81
CA PRO A 147 0.65 -36.59 -17.98
C PRO A 147 -0.31 -36.25 -19.12
N ARG A 148 -1.43 -35.56 -18.86
CA ARG A 148 -2.38 -35.13 -19.89
C ARG A 148 -1.77 -34.06 -20.79
N THR A 149 -1.07 -33.10 -20.19
CA THR A 149 -0.56 -31.91 -20.88
C THR A 149 0.94 -32.01 -21.16
N GLY A 150 1.66 -32.88 -20.43
CA GLY A 150 3.11 -33.00 -20.46
C GLY A 150 3.84 -31.85 -19.73
N LEU A 151 3.10 -30.97 -19.05
CA LEU A 151 3.66 -29.87 -18.28
C LEU A 151 4.15 -30.39 -16.92
N SER A 152 5.33 -29.93 -16.51
CA SER A 152 5.96 -30.31 -15.25
C SER A 152 6.32 -29.08 -14.44
N GLU A 153 6.00 -29.11 -13.15
CA GLU A 153 6.45 -28.12 -12.18
C GLU A 153 7.57 -28.71 -11.32
N PRO A 154 8.80 -28.14 -11.36
CA PRO A 154 9.94 -28.68 -10.62
C PRO A 154 9.77 -28.68 -9.10
N VAL A 155 8.99 -27.73 -8.58
CA VAL A 155 8.75 -27.57 -7.14
C VAL A 155 7.27 -27.32 -6.92
N VAL A 156 6.59 -28.32 -6.38
CA VAL A 156 5.24 -28.21 -5.82
C VAL A 156 5.33 -28.47 -4.31
N ASN A 157 4.94 -27.50 -3.52
CA ASN A 157 4.89 -27.60 -2.07
C ASN A 157 3.73 -28.51 -1.67
N LEU A 158 4.04 -29.77 -1.35
CA LEU A 158 3.07 -30.71 -0.78
C LEU A 158 2.88 -30.38 0.69
N ILE A 159 1.63 -30.13 1.08
CA ILE A 159 1.23 -29.95 2.47
C ILE A 159 0.25 -31.03 2.90
N GLY A 160 0.59 -31.72 3.99
CA GLY A 160 -0.31 -32.60 4.73
C GLY A 160 -0.99 -31.83 5.86
N LEU A 161 -2.32 -31.77 5.87
CA LEU A 161 -3.10 -31.02 6.85
C LEU A 161 -3.97 -31.93 7.71
N ASP A 162 -4.05 -31.63 9.00
CA ASP A 162 -5.04 -32.25 9.87
C ASP A 162 -6.45 -31.72 9.49
N ALA A 163 -7.29 -32.61 8.94
CA ALA A 163 -8.62 -32.27 8.45
C ALA A 163 -9.54 -31.74 9.57
N THR A 164 -9.40 -32.26 10.78
CA THR A 164 -10.21 -31.80 11.92
C THR A 164 -9.77 -30.43 12.42
N ALA A 165 -8.45 -30.16 12.40
CA ALA A 165 -7.92 -28.88 12.80
C ALA A 165 -8.30 -27.78 11.80
N ILE A 166 -8.24 -28.04 10.49
CA ILE A 166 -8.60 -27.02 9.49
C ILE A 166 -10.10 -26.74 9.43
N GLU A 167 -10.96 -27.72 9.72
CA GLU A 167 -12.42 -27.51 9.82
C GLU A 167 -12.79 -26.50 10.91
N SER A 168 -12.00 -26.39 11.98
CA SER A 168 -12.25 -25.43 13.06
C SER A 168 -12.15 -23.97 12.62
N ILE A 169 -11.37 -23.68 11.57
CA ILE A 169 -11.25 -22.35 10.95
C ILE A 169 -12.07 -22.23 9.65
N GLY A 170 -13.04 -23.12 9.43
CA GLY A 170 -13.94 -23.07 8.28
C GLY A 170 -13.51 -23.91 7.06
N GLY A 171 -12.44 -24.70 7.19
CA GLY A 171 -12.01 -25.69 6.20
C GLY A 171 -11.38 -25.11 4.93
N LEU A 172 -11.02 -26.00 4.00
CA LEU A 172 -10.64 -25.60 2.64
C LEU A 172 -11.89 -25.24 1.83
N ARG A 173 -11.75 -24.32 0.89
CA ARG A 173 -12.81 -23.94 -0.06
C ARG A 173 -12.27 -24.00 -1.47
N ASP A 174 -13.12 -24.39 -2.41
CA ASP A 174 -12.78 -24.30 -3.82
C ASP A 174 -12.83 -22.85 -4.32
N VAL A 175 -12.43 -22.63 -5.57
CA VAL A 175 -12.45 -21.32 -6.23
C VAL A 175 -13.86 -20.70 -6.33
N ASP A 176 -14.91 -21.52 -6.26
CA ASP A 176 -16.32 -21.10 -6.25
C ASP A 176 -16.86 -20.87 -4.82
N GLY A 177 -16.03 -21.05 -3.79
CA GLY A 177 -16.34 -20.86 -2.39
C GLY A 177 -17.08 -22.01 -1.71
N GLN A 178 -17.23 -23.16 -2.37
CA GLN A 178 -17.82 -24.37 -1.79
C GLN A 178 -16.83 -25.04 -0.83
N PRO A 179 -17.30 -25.59 0.30
CA PRO A 179 -16.44 -26.29 1.23
C PRO A 179 -15.88 -27.58 0.61
N ILE A 180 -14.58 -27.81 0.79
CA ILE A 180 -13.89 -29.04 0.41
C ILE A 180 -13.77 -29.91 1.67
N ASP A 181 -14.38 -31.09 1.62
CA ASP A 181 -14.20 -32.13 2.65
C ASP A 181 -12.84 -32.80 2.46
N LEU A 182 -11.84 -32.33 3.22
CA LEU A 182 -10.49 -32.88 3.17
C LEU A 182 -10.44 -34.32 3.73
N ALA A 183 -11.23 -34.62 4.77
CA ALA A 183 -11.24 -35.94 5.41
C ALA A 183 -11.87 -37.02 4.50
N GLY A 184 -12.87 -36.63 3.72
CA GLY A 184 -13.59 -37.50 2.77
C GLY A 184 -12.92 -37.68 1.41
N LEU A 185 -11.73 -37.11 1.18
CA LEU A 185 -11.04 -37.24 -0.10
C LEU A 185 -10.69 -38.71 -0.41
N PRO A 186 -10.76 -39.12 -1.70
CA PRO A 186 -10.24 -40.42 -2.12
C PRO A 186 -8.79 -40.63 -1.70
N GLN A 187 -8.37 -41.90 -1.56
CA GLN A 187 -6.98 -42.26 -1.20
C GLN A 187 -5.92 -41.75 -2.18
N ASP A 188 -6.29 -41.36 -3.40
CA ASP A 188 -5.43 -40.71 -4.37
C ASP A 188 -5.77 -39.22 -4.59
N GLY A 189 -6.84 -38.69 -4.02
CA GLY A 189 -7.31 -37.31 -4.17
C GLY A 189 -6.43 -36.23 -3.52
N VAL A 190 -6.15 -35.14 -4.24
CA VAL A 190 -5.41 -33.96 -3.74
C VAL A 190 -6.16 -32.67 -4.07
N VAL A 191 -5.95 -31.64 -3.26
CA VAL A 191 -6.42 -30.28 -3.54
C VAL A 191 -5.25 -29.49 -4.10
N LEU A 192 -5.41 -28.87 -5.27
CA LEU A 192 -4.38 -28.01 -5.85
C LEU A 192 -4.66 -26.54 -5.52
N GLY A 193 -3.60 -25.76 -5.33
CA GLY A 193 -3.70 -24.29 -5.43
C GLY A 193 -4.03 -23.87 -6.86
N GLU A 194 -4.71 -22.73 -7.00
CA GLU A 194 -5.10 -22.15 -8.28
C GLU A 194 -3.89 -21.91 -9.19
N SER A 195 -2.78 -21.39 -8.64
CA SER A 195 -1.54 -21.17 -9.41
C SER A 195 -0.96 -22.48 -9.95
N THR A 196 -0.98 -23.57 -9.17
CA THR A 196 -0.51 -24.90 -9.61
C THR A 196 -1.38 -25.49 -10.70
N ALA A 197 -2.70 -25.34 -10.56
CA ALA A 197 -3.63 -25.78 -11.59
C ALA A 197 -3.38 -25.05 -12.91
N GLN A 198 -3.09 -23.75 -12.88
CA GLN A 198 -2.74 -22.98 -14.08
C GLN A 198 -1.39 -23.39 -14.68
N GLN A 199 -0.36 -23.55 -13.85
CA GLN A 199 1.00 -23.92 -14.30
C GLN A 199 1.07 -25.32 -14.93
N LEU A 200 0.38 -26.29 -14.34
CA LEU A 200 0.31 -27.67 -14.87
C LEU A 200 -0.79 -27.85 -15.92
N ASP A 201 -1.57 -26.80 -16.22
CA ASP A 201 -2.84 -26.87 -16.97
C ASP A 201 -3.68 -28.05 -16.46
N ALA A 202 -3.86 -28.16 -15.14
CA ALA A 202 -4.57 -29.26 -14.48
C ALA A 202 -6.03 -28.89 -14.22
N GLN A 203 -6.92 -29.88 -14.40
CA GLN A 203 -8.35 -29.76 -14.17
C GLN A 203 -8.81 -30.76 -13.09
N VAL A 204 -9.94 -30.49 -12.46
CA VAL A 204 -10.56 -31.44 -11.52
C VAL A 204 -10.84 -32.76 -12.25
N GLY A 205 -10.36 -33.87 -11.67
CA GLY A 205 -10.40 -35.21 -12.25
C GLY A 205 -9.14 -35.63 -13.02
N ASP A 206 -8.20 -34.71 -13.27
CA ASP A 206 -6.91 -35.07 -13.87
C ASP A 206 -6.06 -35.91 -12.92
N ARG A 207 -5.15 -36.69 -13.51
CA ARG A 207 -4.14 -37.45 -12.78
C ARG A 207 -2.81 -36.71 -12.85
N LEU A 208 -2.14 -36.56 -11.73
CA LEU A 208 -0.79 -36.00 -11.63
C LEU A 208 0.18 -37.06 -11.12
N THR A 209 1.41 -37.01 -11.59
CA THR A 209 2.50 -37.86 -11.09
C THR A 209 3.44 -37.01 -10.24
N LEU A 210 3.51 -37.32 -8.95
CA LEU A 210 4.43 -36.70 -8.00
C LEU A 210 5.72 -37.51 -7.90
N TYR A 211 6.85 -36.83 -7.84
CA TYR A 211 8.16 -37.45 -7.66
C TYR A 211 8.60 -37.26 -6.21
N VAL A 212 8.44 -38.30 -5.40
CA VAL A 212 8.76 -38.26 -3.97
C VAL A 212 10.01 -39.08 -3.73
N GLU A 213 11.10 -38.38 -3.42
CA GLU A 213 12.45 -38.94 -3.28
C GLU A 213 12.86 -39.79 -4.49
N SER A 214 12.78 -41.12 -4.39
CA SER A 214 13.14 -42.08 -5.44
C SER A 214 11.95 -42.81 -6.05
N THR A 215 10.72 -42.47 -5.64
CA THR A 215 9.48 -43.14 -6.06
C THR A 215 8.55 -42.16 -6.76
N THR A 216 7.76 -42.65 -7.71
CA THR A 216 6.67 -41.88 -8.34
C THR A 216 5.34 -42.30 -7.75
N VAL A 217 4.52 -41.32 -7.37
CA VAL A 217 3.18 -41.54 -6.82
C VAL A 217 2.17 -40.81 -7.68
N ASP A 218 1.19 -41.54 -8.20
CA ASP A 218 0.09 -40.94 -8.93
C ASP A 218 -1.01 -40.46 -7.99
N VAL A 219 -1.50 -39.25 -8.20
CA VAL A 219 -2.57 -38.61 -7.44
C VAL A 219 -3.63 -38.05 -8.38
N ASN A 220 -4.88 -37.93 -7.92
CA ASN A 220 -5.97 -37.35 -8.69
C ASN A 220 -6.33 -35.97 -8.14
N VAL A 221 -6.56 -35.01 -9.02
CA VAL A 221 -7.01 -33.67 -8.64
C VAL A 221 -8.47 -33.76 -8.22
N ALA A 222 -8.74 -33.68 -6.93
CA ALA A 222 -10.09 -33.75 -6.39
C ALA A 222 -10.80 -32.39 -6.39
N ALA A 223 -10.04 -31.32 -6.15
CA ALA A 223 -10.53 -29.95 -6.14
C ALA A 223 -9.39 -28.96 -6.43
N ILE A 224 -9.76 -27.74 -6.83
CA ILE A 224 -8.85 -26.61 -6.99
C ILE A 224 -9.31 -25.53 -6.00
N ALA A 225 -8.42 -25.09 -5.13
CA ALA A 225 -8.66 -24.10 -4.10
C ALA A 225 -7.89 -22.81 -4.41
N PRO A 226 -8.34 -21.64 -3.91
CA PRO A 226 -7.56 -20.41 -3.98
C PRO A 226 -6.17 -20.59 -3.35
N ASP A 227 -5.20 -19.83 -3.84
CA ASP A 227 -3.85 -19.86 -3.29
C ASP A 227 -3.82 -19.41 -1.82
N TRP A 228 -3.40 -20.31 -0.96
CA TRP A 228 -3.33 -20.15 0.48
C TRP A 228 -2.11 -20.89 1.05
N VAL A 229 -1.56 -20.44 2.18
CA VAL A 229 -0.43 -21.10 2.86
C VAL A 229 -0.76 -22.55 3.18
N LEU A 230 -2.01 -22.88 3.52
CA LEU A 230 -2.41 -24.26 3.80
C LEU A 230 -2.63 -25.08 2.52
N THR A 231 -2.81 -24.47 1.34
CA THR A 231 -2.84 -25.19 0.05
C THR A 231 -1.46 -25.37 -0.56
N GLY A 232 -0.39 -25.00 0.14
CA GLY A 232 1.00 -25.12 -0.36
C GLY A 232 1.56 -23.85 -0.99
N THR A 233 0.79 -22.76 -1.07
CA THR A 233 1.27 -21.53 -1.69
C THR A 233 1.95 -20.66 -0.63
N LEU A 234 3.26 -20.83 -0.46
CA LEU A 234 4.03 -20.25 0.67
C LEU A 234 4.56 -18.84 0.41
N SER A 235 4.56 -18.35 -0.83
CA SER A 235 5.08 -17.02 -1.16
C SER A 235 4.26 -16.30 -2.23
N THR A 236 4.43 -14.97 -2.27
CA THR A 236 3.83 -14.09 -3.28
C THR A 236 4.50 -14.29 -4.63
N GLY A 237 3.74 -14.64 -5.67
CA GLY A 237 4.25 -14.88 -7.02
C GLY A 237 3.85 -16.21 -7.64
N GLY A 238 2.92 -16.95 -7.02
CA GLY A 238 2.37 -18.18 -7.60
C GLY A 238 3.27 -19.40 -7.42
N GLU A 239 3.89 -19.57 -6.24
CA GLU A 239 4.52 -20.85 -5.92
C GLU A 239 3.52 -21.98 -6.02
N SER A 240 3.94 -23.08 -6.62
CA SER A 240 3.06 -24.23 -6.78
C SER A 240 2.84 -24.93 -5.42
N GLY A 241 1.58 -25.17 -5.08
CA GLY A 241 1.14 -25.84 -3.85
C GLY A 241 0.09 -26.91 -4.10
N LEU A 242 0.13 -27.96 -3.28
CA LEU A 242 -0.96 -28.91 -3.14
C LEU A 242 -1.18 -29.28 -1.67
N ALA A 243 -2.43 -29.61 -1.34
CA ALA A 243 -2.83 -30.09 -0.03
C ALA A 243 -3.44 -31.50 -0.10
N MET A 244 -3.19 -32.29 0.94
CA MET A 244 -3.80 -33.59 1.18
C MET A 244 -3.96 -33.86 2.68
N PRO A 245 -4.70 -34.90 3.10
CA PRO A 245 -4.78 -35.27 4.51
C PRO A 245 -3.41 -35.57 5.11
N LEU A 246 -3.16 -35.11 6.35
CA LEU A 246 -1.88 -35.25 7.04
C LEU A 246 -1.41 -36.71 7.13
N VAL A 247 -2.31 -37.62 7.53
CA VAL A 247 -1.99 -39.05 7.64
C VAL A 247 -1.46 -39.61 6.32
N ARG A 248 -2.07 -39.20 5.20
CA ARG A 248 -1.65 -39.65 3.88
C ARG A 248 -0.32 -39.03 3.45
N ALA A 249 -0.11 -37.74 3.73
CA ALA A 249 1.18 -37.10 3.47
C ALA A 249 2.30 -37.80 4.27
N GLN A 250 2.04 -38.16 5.52
CA GLN A 250 2.95 -38.91 6.39
C GLN A 250 3.27 -40.31 5.83
N GLU A 251 2.26 -41.05 5.38
CA GLU A 251 2.45 -42.36 4.74
C GLU A 251 3.26 -42.25 3.44
N LEU A 252 2.92 -41.28 2.60
CA LEU A 252 3.57 -41.04 1.30
C LEU A 252 5.04 -40.63 1.46
N LEU A 253 5.36 -39.86 2.49
CA LEU A 253 6.70 -39.38 2.80
C LEU A 253 7.49 -40.33 3.73
N GLY A 254 6.87 -41.42 4.21
CA GLY A 254 7.51 -42.35 5.15
C GLY A 254 7.80 -41.75 6.53
N ARG A 255 7.00 -40.78 6.97
CA ARG A 255 7.18 -40.01 8.21
C ARG A 255 5.94 -40.05 9.12
N PRO A 256 5.54 -41.25 9.62
CA PRO A 256 4.35 -41.39 10.46
C PRO A 256 4.50 -40.59 11.77
N GLY A 257 3.51 -39.76 12.09
CA GLY A 257 3.48 -38.97 13.32
C GLY A 257 4.35 -37.71 13.32
N GLU A 258 5.11 -37.44 12.25
CA GLU A 258 5.94 -36.24 12.15
C GLU A 258 5.18 -35.09 11.49
N VAL A 259 5.46 -33.86 11.95
CA VAL A 259 4.97 -32.61 11.32
C VAL A 259 6.15 -31.66 11.13
N SER A 260 6.10 -30.82 10.09
CA SER A 260 7.19 -29.90 9.71
C SER A 260 7.02 -28.51 10.29
N PHE A 261 5.80 -28.10 10.58
CA PHE A 261 5.49 -26.83 11.23
C PHE A 261 4.10 -26.90 11.87
N ILE A 262 3.81 -25.94 12.73
CA ILE A 262 2.50 -25.79 13.35
C ILE A 262 2.00 -24.39 13.02
N ALA A 263 0.90 -24.32 12.28
CA ALA A 263 0.19 -23.08 12.03
C ALA A 263 -0.76 -22.78 13.19
N VAL A 264 -0.83 -21.52 13.60
CA VAL A 264 -1.76 -21.05 14.62
C VAL A 264 -2.63 -19.97 14.00
N SER A 265 -3.93 -20.06 14.28
CA SER A 265 -4.94 -19.09 13.85
C SER A 265 -5.46 -18.36 15.07
N ASN A 266 -5.48 -17.04 15.00
CA ASN A 266 -6.04 -16.21 16.04
C ASN A 266 -7.53 -15.97 15.79
N ARG A 267 -8.24 -15.72 16.89
CA ARG A 267 -9.66 -15.41 16.85
C ARG A 267 -9.92 -14.13 16.06
N GLY A 268 -10.71 -14.26 15.00
CA GLY A 268 -11.07 -13.15 14.12
C GLY A 268 -11.16 -13.64 12.68
N ASP A 269 -11.49 -12.72 11.77
CA ASP A 269 -11.22 -12.97 10.35
C ASP A 269 -9.72 -12.76 10.05
N ALA A 270 -9.31 -13.03 8.81
CA ALA A 270 -7.94 -12.84 8.33
C ALA A 270 -7.27 -11.50 8.74
N ARG A 271 -8.03 -10.42 8.98
CA ARG A 271 -7.52 -9.12 9.43
C ARG A 271 -7.68 -8.88 10.93
N GLY A 272 -8.75 -9.40 11.55
CA GLY A 272 -9.04 -9.29 12.96
C GLY A 272 -8.03 -10.06 13.81
N GLY A 273 -7.67 -11.28 13.38
CA GLY A 273 -6.68 -12.13 14.06
C GLY A 273 -5.31 -11.45 14.23
N LEU A 274 -4.94 -10.58 13.28
CA LEU A 274 -3.69 -9.81 13.30
C LEU A 274 -3.53 -8.93 14.54
N GLN A 275 -4.64 -8.43 15.12
CA GLN A 275 -4.59 -7.58 16.32
C GLN A 275 -4.14 -8.32 17.57
N HIS A 276 -4.27 -9.65 17.56
CA HIS A 276 -3.91 -10.53 18.67
C HIS A 276 -2.52 -11.15 18.50
N SER A 277 -1.88 -10.98 17.33
CA SER A 277 -0.63 -11.67 16.99
C SER A 277 0.52 -11.40 17.96
N GLU A 278 0.68 -10.16 18.45
CA GLU A 278 1.74 -9.85 19.42
C GLU A 278 1.52 -10.57 20.77
N GLU A 279 0.28 -10.56 21.27
CA GLU A 279 -0.08 -11.19 22.55
C GLU A 279 0.02 -12.72 22.46
N VAL A 280 -0.55 -13.32 21.41
CA VAL A 280 -0.51 -14.77 21.18
C VAL A 280 0.92 -15.23 20.94
N THR A 281 1.71 -14.53 20.14
CA THR A 281 3.13 -14.85 19.92
C THR A 281 3.91 -14.84 21.23
N ALA A 282 3.69 -13.84 22.10
CA ALA A 282 4.36 -13.77 23.40
C ALA A 282 3.99 -14.95 24.29
N ARG A 283 2.70 -15.33 24.34
CA ARG A 283 2.20 -16.49 25.09
C ARG A 283 2.79 -17.81 24.59
N LEU A 284 2.77 -18.03 23.27
CA LEU A 284 3.33 -19.23 22.66
C LEU A 284 4.83 -19.33 22.93
N ASN A 285 5.57 -18.22 22.78
CA ASN A 285 6.99 -18.21 23.05
C ASN A 285 7.31 -18.44 24.54
N GLN A 286 6.49 -17.94 25.46
CA GLN A 286 6.63 -18.22 26.89
C GLN A 286 6.48 -19.72 27.20
N ALA A 287 5.49 -20.38 26.58
CA ALA A 287 5.29 -21.83 26.75
C ALA A 287 6.38 -22.68 26.07
N LEU A 288 7.00 -22.15 25.01
CA LEU A 288 8.10 -22.78 24.28
C LEU A 288 9.48 -22.44 24.86
N GLU A 289 9.57 -21.68 25.95
CA GLU A 289 10.83 -21.34 26.60
C GLU A 289 11.62 -22.61 26.99
N GLY A 290 12.88 -22.66 26.57
CA GLY A 290 13.76 -23.82 26.81
C GLY A 290 13.64 -24.94 25.77
N THR A 291 12.70 -24.84 24.82
CA THR A 291 12.64 -25.72 23.64
C THR A 291 13.45 -25.12 22.48
N PRO A 292 13.87 -25.92 21.47
CA PRO A 292 14.52 -25.39 20.28
C PRO A 292 13.53 -24.78 19.28
N TYR A 293 12.33 -24.37 19.71
CA TYR A 293 11.23 -23.86 18.86
C TYR A 293 10.76 -22.49 19.34
N ARG A 294 10.18 -21.72 18.42
CA ARG A 294 9.58 -20.40 18.66
C ARG A 294 8.40 -20.15 17.75
N ALA A 295 7.41 -19.40 18.24
CA ALA A 295 6.34 -18.84 17.44
C ALA A 295 6.79 -17.52 16.78
N ILE A 296 6.44 -17.37 15.50
CA ILE A 296 6.70 -16.16 14.73
C ILE A 296 5.37 -15.66 14.15
N PRO A 297 5.03 -14.36 14.30
CA PRO A 297 3.83 -13.78 13.71
C PRO A 297 4.09 -13.52 12.22
N VAL A 298 3.96 -14.57 11.42
CA VAL A 298 4.29 -14.52 10.00
C VAL A 298 3.39 -13.53 9.27
N LYS A 299 2.08 -13.51 9.58
CA LYS A 299 1.13 -12.60 8.93
C LYS A 299 1.47 -11.14 9.28
N GLN A 300 1.75 -10.85 10.55
CA GLN A 300 2.13 -9.50 10.98
C GLN A 300 3.39 -9.02 10.27
N ARG A 301 4.45 -9.82 10.26
CA ARG A 301 5.71 -9.47 9.59
C ARG A 301 5.52 -9.28 8.09
N SER A 302 4.75 -10.15 7.43
CA SER A 302 4.46 -10.03 6.01
C SER A 302 3.64 -8.78 5.69
N VAL A 303 2.67 -8.42 6.54
CA VAL A 303 1.90 -7.17 6.42
C VAL A 303 2.81 -5.96 6.60
N GLU A 304 3.66 -5.94 7.63
CA GLU A 304 4.62 -4.86 7.87
C GLU A 304 5.61 -4.69 6.72
N GLN A 305 6.17 -5.79 6.20
CA GLN A 305 7.04 -5.77 5.02
C GLN A 305 6.30 -5.27 3.77
N ALA A 306 5.05 -5.69 3.57
CA ALA A 306 4.20 -5.22 2.48
C ALA A 306 3.92 -3.70 2.58
N GLU A 307 3.63 -3.20 3.78
CA GLU A 307 3.46 -1.77 4.03
C GLU A 307 4.75 -1.00 3.73
N GLN A 308 5.91 -1.45 4.22
CA GLN A 308 7.21 -0.83 3.95
C GLN A 308 7.57 -0.82 2.47
N ALA A 309 7.30 -1.92 1.75
CA ALA A 309 7.48 -1.99 0.30
C ALA A 309 6.59 -0.97 -0.41
N GLY A 310 5.29 -0.95 -0.08
CA GLY A 310 4.33 0.03 -0.62
C GLY A 310 4.74 1.48 -0.35
N GLU A 311 5.25 1.78 0.84
CA GLU A 311 5.75 3.11 1.22
C GLU A 311 7.03 3.50 0.46
N SER A 312 7.94 2.56 0.27
CA SER A 312 9.16 2.76 -0.52
C SER A 312 8.81 3.09 -1.98
N PHE A 313 7.91 2.31 -2.57
CA PHE A 313 7.38 2.56 -3.92
C PHE A 313 6.70 3.94 -4.03
N ALA A 314 5.85 4.29 -3.08
CA ALA A 314 5.23 5.62 -3.08
C ALA A 314 6.26 6.75 -2.94
N SER A 315 7.30 6.54 -2.13
CA SER A 315 8.40 7.49 -1.96
C SER A 315 9.16 7.69 -3.27
N PHE A 316 9.39 6.63 -4.07
CA PHE A 316 9.95 6.78 -5.43
C PHE A 316 9.08 7.69 -6.30
N PHE A 317 7.76 7.47 -6.36
CA PHE A 317 6.85 8.34 -7.13
C PHE A 317 6.86 9.79 -6.63
N LEU A 318 6.95 10.01 -5.32
CA LEU A 318 7.05 11.36 -4.75
C LEU A 318 8.37 12.04 -5.10
N ILE A 319 9.50 11.32 -5.06
CA ILE A 319 10.82 11.86 -5.43
C ILE A 319 10.85 12.26 -6.90
N PHE A 320 10.40 11.39 -7.81
CA PHE A 320 10.31 11.75 -9.23
C PHE A 320 9.27 12.85 -9.48
N GLY A 321 8.15 12.80 -8.75
CA GLY A 321 7.13 13.84 -8.76
C GLY A 321 7.65 15.20 -8.34
N LEU A 322 8.70 15.28 -7.50
CA LEU A 322 9.28 16.55 -7.06
C LEU A 322 9.81 17.39 -8.24
N PHE A 323 10.36 16.77 -9.29
CA PHE A 323 10.79 17.48 -10.49
C PHE A 323 9.59 18.13 -11.20
N SER A 324 8.49 17.39 -11.33
CA SER A 324 7.25 17.89 -11.91
C SER A 324 6.61 18.98 -11.05
N VAL A 325 6.67 18.83 -9.72
CA VAL A 325 6.22 19.87 -8.78
C VAL A 325 7.09 21.12 -8.93
N ALA A 326 8.41 20.99 -8.97
CA ALA A 326 9.34 22.11 -9.15
C ALA A 326 9.10 22.86 -10.48
N ALA A 327 8.88 22.12 -11.57
CA ALA A 327 8.48 22.71 -12.86
C ALA A 327 7.13 23.46 -12.74
N GLY A 328 6.16 22.89 -12.02
CA GLY A 328 4.90 23.56 -11.69
C GLY A 328 5.09 24.83 -10.87
N LEU A 329 5.92 24.81 -9.83
CA LEU A 329 6.25 25.99 -9.01
C LEU A 329 6.95 27.08 -9.83
N LEU A 330 7.84 26.70 -10.75
CA LEU A 330 8.47 27.62 -11.69
C LEU A 330 7.43 28.24 -12.62
N LEU A 331 6.53 27.44 -13.18
CA LEU A 331 5.43 27.92 -14.03
C LEU A 331 4.54 28.92 -13.27
N ILE A 332 4.19 28.61 -12.02
CA ILE A 332 3.43 29.51 -11.14
C ILE A 332 4.19 30.83 -10.95
N PHE A 333 5.47 30.76 -10.61
CA PHE A 333 6.31 31.94 -10.44
C PHE A 333 6.33 32.81 -11.71
N LEU A 334 6.52 32.18 -12.89
CA LEU A 334 6.53 32.88 -14.18
C LEU A 334 5.19 33.55 -14.48
N ILE A 335 4.07 32.87 -14.23
CA ILE A 335 2.73 33.43 -14.45
C ILE A 335 2.49 34.63 -13.53
N PHE A 336 2.81 34.52 -12.24
CA PHE A 336 2.64 35.65 -11.31
C PHE A 336 3.58 36.81 -11.61
N ALA A 337 4.82 36.54 -12.06
CA ALA A 337 5.73 37.57 -12.52
C ALA A 337 5.18 38.30 -13.75
N LEU A 338 4.65 37.56 -14.72
CA LEU A 338 4.01 38.13 -15.92
C LEU A 338 2.77 38.97 -15.56
N LEU A 339 1.87 38.43 -14.74
CA LEU A 339 0.68 39.15 -14.27
C LEU A 339 1.02 40.46 -13.57
N ALA A 340 2.10 40.46 -12.80
CA ALA A 340 2.56 41.65 -12.13
C ALA A 340 3.26 42.63 -13.09
N ALA A 341 3.96 42.14 -14.12
CA ALA A 341 4.51 42.99 -15.18
C ALA A 341 3.40 43.68 -15.99
N GLU A 342 2.34 42.96 -16.37
CA GLU A 342 1.18 43.54 -17.06
C GLU A 342 0.50 44.64 -16.23
N ARG A 343 0.51 44.50 -14.90
CA ARG A 343 -0.13 45.44 -13.96
C ARG A 343 0.83 46.50 -13.41
N LYS A 344 2.08 46.57 -13.91
CA LYS A 344 3.11 47.51 -13.45
C LYS A 344 2.63 48.98 -13.45
N PRO A 345 1.92 49.48 -14.49
CA PRO A 345 1.41 50.85 -14.52
C PRO A 345 0.37 51.13 -13.42
N GLU A 346 -0.60 50.24 -13.25
CA GLU A 346 -1.65 50.35 -12.22
C GLU A 346 -1.05 50.38 -10.80
N MET A 347 -0.06 49.52 -10.55
CA MET A 347 0.67 49.48 -9.29
C MET A 347 1.48 50.76 -9.07
N GLY A 348 2.03 51.34 -10.14
CA GLY A 348 2.73 52.62 -10.10
C GLY A 348 1.83 53.75 -9.64
N THR A 349 0.63 53.86 -10.21
CA THR A 349 -0.39 54.85 -9.81
C THR A 349 -0.83 54.64 -8.35
N LEU A 350 -1.09 53.40 -7.92
CA LEU A 350 -1.46 53.11 -6.54
C LEU A 350 -0.35 53.49 -5.54
N ARG A 351 0.94 53.29 -5.90
CA ARG A 351 2.05 53.72 -5.05
C ARG A 351 2.19 55.24 -5.00
N ALA A 352 1.91 55.95 -6.10
CA ALA A 352 1.89 57.42 -6.11
C ALA A 352 0.78 57.98 -5.20
N LEU A 353 -0.35 57.26 -5.07
CA LEU A 353 -1.44 57.57 -4.14
C LEU A 353 -1.15 57.15 -2.68
N GLY A 354 0.09 56.75 -2.35
CA GLY A 354 0.52 56.44 -0.99
C GLY A 354 0.43 54.96 -0.59
N MET A 355 0.14 54.05 -1.53
CA MET A 355 0.08 52.63 -1.22
C MET A 355 1.48 52.03 -0.95
N LYS A 356 1.66 51.41 0.22
CA LYS A 356 2.93 50.77 0.62
C LYS A 356 3.15 49.44 -0.12
N ARG A 357 4.40 49.03 -0.31
CA ARG A 357 4.77 47.74 -0.96
C ARG A 357 4.06 46.53 -0.35
N ARG A 358 3.96 46.48 0.98
CA ARG A 358 3.22 45.42 1.70
C ARG A 358 1.72 45.34 1.33
N HIS A 359 1.12 46.43 0.85
CA HIS A 359 -0.28 46.42 0.40
C HIS A 359 -0.39 45.80 -1.00
N LEU A 360 0.60 46.02 -1.87
CA LEU A 360 0.69 45.34 -3.16
C LEU A 360 0.82 43.83 -2.96
N VAL A 361 1.76 43.40 -2.11
CA VAL A 361 1.95 41.97 -1.78
C VAL A 361 0.65 41.37 -1.22
N ALA A 362 -0.04 42.07 -0.31
CA ALA A 362 -1.30 41.62 0.25
C ALA A 362 -2.40 41.41 -0.81
N VAL A 363 -2.49 42.27 -1.84
CA VAL A 363 -3.46 42.09 -2.93
C VAL A 363 -3.16 40.82 -3.73
N PHE A 364 -1.90 40.60 -4.12
CA PHE A 364 -1.50 39.39 -4.86
C PHE A 364 -1.65 38.11 -4.04
N LEU A 365 -1.37 38.16 -2.73
CA LEU A 365 -1.57 37.01 -1.83
C LEU A 365 -3.03 36.61 -1.76
N LEU A 366 -3.95 37.58 -1.61
CA LEU A 366 -5.38 37.29 -1.56
C LEU A 366 -5.92 36.75 -2.90
N GLU A 367 -5.51 37.36 -4.01
CA GLU A 367 -5.87 36.89 -5.35
C GLU A 367 -5.33 35.48 -5.61
N GLY A 368 -4.06 35.25 -5.28
CA GLY A 368 -3.41 33.96 -5.44
C GLY A 368 -3.99 32.87 -4.56
N LEU A 369 -4.34 33.18 -3.31
CA LEU A 369 -5.04 32.24 -2.43
C LEU A 369 -6.40 31.84 -3.02
N GLY A 370 -7.14 32.79 -3.60
CA GLY A 370 -8.41 32.51 -4.26
C GLY A 370 -8.28 31.50 -5.40
N TYR A 371 -7.29 31.68 -6.28
CA TYR A 371 -7.01 30.69 -7.33
C TYR A 371 -6.53 29.36 -6.76
N ASN A 372 -5.66 29.41 -5.75
CA ASN A 372 -5.02 28.24 -5.16
C ASN A 372 -6.02 27.29 -4.49
N LEU A 373 -6.99 27.81 -3.73
CA LEU A 373 -8.00 26.96 -3.07
C LEU A 373 -8.84 26.16 -4.07
N ILE A 374 -9.17 26.76 -5.23
CA ILE A 374 -9.91 26.09 -6.30
C ILE A 374 -8.99 25.12 -7.04
N ALA A 375 -7.80 25.58 -7.42
CA ALA A 375 -6.83 24.77 -8.16
C ALA A 375 -6.39 23.52 -7.38
N ALA A 376 -6.17 23.65 -6.07
CA ALA A 376 -5.84 22.52 -5.20
C ALA A 376 -6.99 21.53 -5.09
N LEU A 377 -8.25 21.99 -5.03
CA LEU A 377 -9.41 21.11 -4.98
C LEU A 377 -9.53 20.30 -6.27
N VAL A 378 -9.48 20.98 -7.42
CA VAL A 378 -9.52 20.32 -8.74
C VAL A 378 -8.31 19.40 -8.91
N GLY A 379 -7.13 19.83 -8.47
CA GLY A 379 -5.89 19.06 -8.54
C GLY A 379 -5.97 17.79 -7.72
N ALA A 380 -6.50 17.85 -6.50
CA ALA A 380 -6.65 16.68 -5.65
C ALA A 380 -7.57 15.62 -6.29
N VAL A 381 -8.71 16.06 -6.85
CA VAL A 381 -9.66 15.17 -7.53
C VAL A 381 -9.04 14.58 -8.81
N LEU A 382 -8.46 15.41 -9.67
CA LEU A 382 -7.83 14.94 -10.90
C LEU A 382 -6.62 14.04 -10.62
N GLY A 383 -5.83 14.34 -9.58
CA GLY A 383 -4.70 13.50 -9.18
C GLY A 383 -5.15 12.11 -8.75
N ALA A 384 -6.24 12.02 -7.97
CA ALA A 384 -6.85 10.73 -7.65
C ALA A 384 -7.30 9.99 -8.92
N LEU A 385 -7.99 10.66 -9.84
CA LEU A 385 -8.42 10.06 -11.12
C LEU A 385 -7.24 9.56 -11.96
N VAL A 386 -6.15 10.33 -12.01
CA VAL A 386 -4.91 9.91 -12.69
C VAL A 386 -4.33 8.67 -12.02
N ALA A 387 -4.32 8.60 -10.68
CA ALA A 387 -3.87 7.40 -9.97
C ALA A 387 -4.72 6.17 -10.28
N PHE A 388 -6.04 6.31 -10.40
CA PHE A 388 -6.90 5.21 -10.87
C PHE A 388 -6.54 4.77 -12.31
N GLY A 389 -6.24 5.72 -13.20
CA GLY A 389 -5.77 5.42 -14.55
C GLY A 389 -4.43 4.67 -14.54
N ILE A 390 -3.49 5.10 -13.70
CA ILE A 390 -2.20 4.42 -13.50
C ILE A 390 -2.42 3.01 -12.95
N ALA A 391 -3.31 2.84 -11.97
CA ALA A 391 -3.62 1.53 -11.40
C ALA A 391 -4.19 0.57 -12.45
N GLY A 392 -5.06 1.06 -13.36
CA GLY A 392 -5.56 0.27 -14.48
C GLY A 392 -4.46 -0.19 -15.44
N ILE A 393 -3.48 0.68 -15.74
CA ILE A 393 -2.32 0.33 -16.57
C ILE A 393 -1.43 -0.68 -15.85
N MET A 394 -1.18 -0.49 -14.54
CA MET A 394 -0.42 -1.44 -13.73
C MET A 394 -1.10 -2.81 -13.68
N ALA A 395 -2.43 -2.86 -13.52
CA ALA A 395 -3.18 -4.11 -13.56
C ALA A 395 -2.98 -4.90 -14.87
N GLN A 396 -2.77 -4.22 -16.00
CA GLN A 396 -2.48 -4.89 -17.27
C GLN A 396 -1.04 -5.38 -17.39
N LEU A 397 -0.08 -4.69 -16.75
CA LEU A 397 1.34 -4.98 -16.88
C LEU A 397 1.83 -6.01 -15.86
N ILE A 398 1.26 -6.01 -14.66
CA ILE A 398 1.68 -6.86 -13.53
C ILE A 398 0.51 -7.62 -12.88
N GLY A 399 -0.70 -7.56 -13.45
CA GLY A 399 -1.90 -8.20 -12.89
C GLY A 399 -1.81 -9.72 -12.75
N GLU A 400 -0.96 -10.38 -13.55
CA GLU A 400 -0.67 -11.81 -13.44
C GLU A 400 0.14 -12.15 -12.16
N PHE A 401 0.92 -11.21 -11.64
CA PHE A 401 1.76 -11.41 -10.45
C PHE A 401 1.19 -10.76 -9.19
N LEU A 402 0.43 -9.68 -9.35
CA LEU A 402 -0.14 -8.91 -8.25
C LEU A 402 -1.51 -8.37 -8.63
N ALA A 403 -2.54 -8.77 -7.89
CA ALA A 403 -3.88 -8.24 -8.06
C ALA A 403 -3.94 -6.78 -7.61
N ILE A 404 -4.01 -5.86 -8.57
CA ILE A 404 -4.09 -4.43 -8.27
C ILE A 404 -5.49 -4.08 -7.79
N GLU A 405 -5.60 -3.60 -6.55
CA GLU A 405 -6.83 -3.08 -5.96
C GLU A 405 -6.77 -1.55 -5.84
N PRO A 406 -7.35 -0.80 -6.80
CA PRO A 406 -7.38 0.65 -6.73
C PRO A 406 -8.03 1.14 -5.44
N ALA A 407 -7.31 1.97 -4.69
CA ALA A 407 -7.71 2.42 -3.37
C ALA A 407 -7.44 3.90 -3.17
N TRP A 408 -8.33 4.56 -2.43
CA TRP A 408 -8.17 5.93 -2.01
C TRP A 408 -8.55 6.07 -0.54
N ARG A 409 -7.90 7.00 0.16
CA ARG A 409 -8.22 7.37 1.54
C ARG A 409 -8.53 8.86 1.58
N PRO A 410 -9.61 9.30 2.25
CA PRO A 410 -9.91 10.73 2.41
C PRO A 410 -8.75 11.53 3.01
N ARG A 411 -8.00 10.90 3.95
CA ARG A 411 -6.79 11.49 4.56
C ARG A 411 -5.78 11.91 3.50
N ASP A 412 -5.51 11.08 2.50
CA ASP A 412 -4.47 11.33 1.49
C ASP A 412 -4.86 12.52 0.61
N LEU A 413 -6.14 12.66 0.28
CA LEU A 413 -6.65 13.82 -0.46
C LEU A 413 -6.57 15.11 0.37
N VAL A 414 -6.88 15.05 1.67
CA VAL A 414 -6.75 16.21 2.57
C VAL A 414 -5.29 16.62 2.72
N VAL A 415 -4.37 15.66 2.86
CA VAL A 415 -2.93 15.92 2.93
C VAL A 415 -2.43 16.51 1.61
N ALA A 416 -2.79 15.93 0.46
CA ALA A 416 -2.43 16.46 -0.85
C ALA A 416 -2.96 17.89 -1.05
N TYR A 417 -4.22 18.13 -0.69
CA TYR A 417 -4.86 19.44 -0.77
C TYR A 417 -4.15 20.48 0.10
N THR A 418 -3.94 20.19 1.38
CA THR A 418 -3.30 21.12 2.31
C THR A 418 -1.84 21.38 1.92
N LEU A 419 -1.10 20.34 1.53
CA LEU A 419 0.27 20.46 1.02
C LEU A 419 0.32 21.33 -0.24
N GLY A 420 -0.54 21.05 -1.22
CA GLY A 420 -0.67 21.81 -2.45
C GLY A 420 -0.97 23.28 -2.21
N VAL A 421 -1.90 23.58 -1.29
CA VAL A 421 -2.23 24.96 -0.91
C VAL A 421 -1.06 25.64 -0.23
N VAL A 422 -0.42 25.01 0.76
CA VAL A 422 0.68 25.62 1.53
C VAL A 422 1.87 25.90 0.62
N VAL A 423 2.33 24.91 -0.15
CA VAL A 423 3.49 25.07 -1.05
C VAL A 423 3.21 26.17 -2.07
N THR A 424 2.04 26.13 -2.71
CA THR A 424 1.66 27.14 -3.71
C THR A 424 1.51 28.53 -3.10
N PHE A 425 0.94 28.65 -1.90
CA PHE A 425 0.81 29.92 -1.19
C PHE A 425 2.18 30.53 -0.88
N LEU A 426 3.15 29.70 -0.44
CA LEU A 426 4.53 30.14 -0.21
C LEU A 426 5.19 30.61 -1.51
N THR A 427 5.01 29.87 -2.62
CA THR A 427 5.53 30.28 -3.93
C THR A 427 4.95 31.62 -4.38
N VAL A 428 3.63 31.80 -4.26
CA VAL A 428 2.97 33.08 -4.60
C VAL A 428 3.45 34.20 -3.68
N ALA A 429 3.64 33.95 -2.39
CA ALA A 429 4.15 34.92 -1.44
C ALA A 429 5.56 35.41 -1.83
N VAL A 430 6.44 34.48 -2.17
CA VAL A 430 7.81 34.77 -2.63
C VAL A 430 7.78 35.54 -3.95
N ALA A 431 6.97 35.11 -4.92
CA ALA A 431 6.82 35.79 -6.20
C ALA A 431 6.31 37.24 -6.01
N ALA A 432 5.23 37.42 -5.26
CA ALA A 432 4.63 38.73 -4.99
C ALA A 432 5.62 39.66 -4.25
N TRP A 433 6.36 39.13 -3.28
CA TRP A 433 7.38 39.88 -2.57
C TRP A 433 8.50 40.34 -3.49
N ARG A 434 9.03 39.44 -4.34
CA ARG A 434 10.10 39.75 -5.30
C ARG A 434 9.65 40.82 -6.30
N VAL A 435 8.45 40.69 -6.86
CA VAL A 435 7.92 41.70 -7.80
C VAL A 435 7.70 43.04 -7.11
N SER A 436 7.20 43.07 -5.88
CA SER A 436 6.94 44.33 -5.15
C SER A 436 8.20 45.18 -4.89
N ARG A 437 9.40 44.58 -4.99
CA ARG A 437 10.70 45.24 -4.81
C ARG A 437 11.22 45.90 -6.08
N LEU A 438 10.67 45.61 -7.26
CA LEU A 438 11.09 46.24 -8.52
C LEU A 438 10.85 47.76 -8.46
N ASN A 439 11.79 48.53 -9.05
CA ASN A 439 11.79 49.98 -8.93
C ASN A 439 10.67 50.59 -9.80
N ILE A 440 9.73 51.28 -9.15
CA ILE A 440 8.51 51.78 -9.79
C ILE A 440 8.75 53.10 -10.53
N VAL A 441 9.85 53.82 -10.24
CA VAL A 441 10.17 55.10 -10.89
C VAL A 441 10.48 54.92 -12.37
N SER A 442 11.10 53.80 -12.75
CA SER A 442 11.33 53.43 -14.16
C SER A 442 10.03 53.07 -14.89
N ALA A 443 9.04 52.53 -14.17
CA ALA A 443 7.80 51.99 -14.72
C ALA A 443 6.80 53.04 -15.20
N VAL A 444 6.84 54.25 -14.65
CA VAL A 444 5.96 55.36 -15.07
C VAL A 444 6.55 56.12 -16.27
N ARG A 445 7.84 55.93 -16.57
CA ARG A 445 8.57 56.62 -17.64
C ARG A 445 9.09 55.69 -18.75
N ASP A 446 8.76 54.40 -18.72
CA ASP A 446 9.28 53.37 -19.65
C ASP A 446 10.83 53.39 -19.78
N LEU A 447 11.52 53.70 -18.67
CA LEU A 447 12.99 53.73 -18.66
C LEU A 447 13.55 52.32 -18.40
N PRO A 448 14.69 51.93 -19.03
CA PRO A 448 15.38 50.67 -18.75
C PRO A 448 15.63 50.48 -17.25
N GLU A 449 15.56 49.24 -16.76
CA GLU A 449 15.84 48.96 -15.35
C GLU A 449 17.30 49.32 -15.02
N PRO A 450 17.57 50.07 -13.94
CA PRO A 450 18.94 50.37 -13.56
C PRO A 450 19.62 49.07 -13.10
N SER A 451 20.81 48.80 -13.63
CA SER A 451 21.65 47.70 -13.16
C SER A 451 21.98 47.92 -11.68
N LEU A 452 21.63 46.94 -10.84
CA LEU A 452 22.04 46.92 -9.44
C LEU A 452 23.56 46.77 -9.36
N PRO A 453 24.24 47.42 -8.39
CA PRO A 453 25.66 47.18 -8.12
C PRO A 453 25.92 45.77 -7.59
#